data_AF-A0AAU3ZW75-F1
#
_entry.id   AF-A0AAU3ZW75-F1
#
_cell.length_a   1.000
_cell.length_b   1.000
_cell.length_c   1.000
_cell.angle_alpha   90.00
_cell.angle_beta   90.00
_cell.angle_gamma   90.00
#
_symmetry.space_group_name_H-M   'P 1'
#
loop_
_entity.id
_entity.type
_entity.pdbx_description
1 polymer ?
#
loop_
_entity_poly.entity_id
_entity_poly.type
_entity_poly.pdbx_seq_one_letter_code
_entity_poly.pdbx_strand_id
1 'polypeptide(L)'
;MPVTLDKAPRSFTVLMQDGVVHGVLLTPATEEDRELLYFDAYWGDCLDLHEVTAIDRFEAHHTAVATHDREIAIEDYVDRVGVSHDVARTVYQDCRIWARSLGTAGRAYWLRHGLKNYMPLKHFVLIEVLREFGEPTTA
;
A
#
# COMPACT_ATOMS: atom_id res chain seq x y z
N MET A 1 27.17 18.39 15.36
CA MET A 1 27.26 17.61 14.12
C MET A 1 26.01 16.75 14.02
N PRO A 2 25.17 16.88 12.98
CA PRO A 2 24.11 15.92 12.76
C PRO A 2 24.75 14.60 12.30
N VAL A 3 24.47 13.52 13.01
CA VAL A 3 24.85 12.17 12.59
C VAL A 3 23.75 11.68 11.66
N THR A 4 23.98 11.77 10.35
CA THR A 4 23.22 11.01 9.36
C THR A 4 23.80 9.60 9.33
N LEU A 5 23.13 8.66 10.01
CA LEU A 5 23.35 7.24 9.76
C LEU A 5 22.72 6.94 8.41
N ASP A 6 23.54 6.74 7.37
CA ASP A 6 23.06 6.17 6.11
C ASP A 6 22.47 4.79 6.39
N LYS A 7 21.15 4.73 6.53
CA LYS A 7 20.42 3.47 6.62
C LYS A 7 20.28 2.92 5.19
N ALA A 8 21.07 1.90 4.87
CA ALA A 8 20.89 1.17 3.63
C ALA A 8 19.54 0.44 3.62
N PRO A 9 18.76 0.50 2.52
CA PRO A 9 17.54 -0.28 2.39
C PRO A 9 17.80 -1.78 2.57
N ARG A 10 16.89 -2.47 3.26
CA ARG A 10 16.92 -3.92 3.50
C ARG A 10 15.54 -4.50 3.24
N SER A 11 15.49 -5.80 2.98
CA SER A 11 14.23 -6.53 2.88
C SER A 11 13.68 -6.83 4.29
N PHE A 12 12.41 -6.53 4.49
CA PHE A 12 11.63 -6.84 5.67
C PHE A 12 10.42 -7.68 5.29
N THR A 13 10.06 -8.64 6.14
CA THR A 13 8.79 -9.37 6.05
C THR A 13 7.85 -8.79 7.10
N VAL A 14 6.69 -8.34 6.64
CA VAL A 14 5.63 -7.79 7.49
C VAL A 14 4.52 -8.82 7.60
N LEU A 15 4.17 -9.15 8.84
CA LEU A 15 3.10 -10.08 9.19
C LEU A 15 1.82 -9.28 9.42
N MET A 16 0.79 -9.53 8.62
CA MET A 16 -0.45 -8.76 8.62
C MET A 16 -1.69 -9.65 8.71
N GLN A 17 -2.76 -9.11 9.29
CA GLN A 17 -4.09 -9.72 9.25
C GLN A 17 -5.12 -8.60 9.27
N ASP A 18 -6.10 -8.64 8.37
CA ASP A 18 -7.18 -7.66 8.28
C ASP A 18 -6.68 -6.19 8.31
N GLY A 19 -5.57 -5.90 7.63
CA GLY A 19 -4.95 -4.57 7.58
C GLY A 19 -4.16 -4.17 8.83
N VAL A 20 -4.10 -5.03 9.85
CA VAL A 20 -3.34 -4.81 11.08
C VAL A 20 -1.97 -5.48 10.97
N VAL A 21 -0.91 -4.74 11.29
CA VAL A 21 0.45 -5.30 11.36
C VAL A 21 0.70 -5.93 12.73
N HIS A 22 0.97 -7.23 12.74
CA HIS A 22 1.29 -8.00 13.95
C HIS A 22 2.80 -8.04 14.22
N GLY A 23 3.62 -7.94 13.18
CA GLY A 23 5.06 -8.00 13.31
C GLY A 23 5.81 -7.51 12.08
N VAL A 24 7.01 -6.99 12.31
CA VAL A 24 7.95 -6.62 11.25
C VAL A 24 9.31 -7.22 11.59
N LEU A 25 9.77 -8.13 10.76
CA LEU A 25 11.05 -8.81 10.89
C LEU A 25 11.92 -8.59 9.64
N LEU A 26 13.22 -8.83 9.76
CA LEU A 26 14.09 -8.86 8.58
C LEU A 26 13.74 -10.09 7.76
N THR A 27 13.62 -9.94 6.44
CA THR A 27 13.32 -11.07 5.57
C THR A 27 14.41 -12.14 5.71
N PRO A 28 14.05 -13.40 5.96
CA PRO A 28 15.04 -14.47 6.06
C PRO A 28 15.88 -14.56 4.78
N ALA A 29 17.17 -14.90 4.96
CA ALA A 29 18.13 -14.92 3.87
C ALA A 29 18.03 -16.18 3.00
N THR A 30 17.52 -17.27 3.58
CA THR A 30 17.38 -18.56 2.91
C THR A 30 15.93 -18.81 2.52
N GLU A 31 15.71 -19.60 1.46
CA GLU A 31 14.36 -19.97 1.04
C GLU A 31 13.69 -20.87 2.08
N GLU A 32 14.43 -21.80 2.68
CA GLU A 32 13.92 -22.72 3.72
C GLU A 32 13.36 -21.95 4.94
N ASP A 33 14.08 -20.93 5.41
CA ASP A 33 13.60 -20.10 6.53
C ASP A 33 12.38 -19.26 6.13
N ARG A 34 12.27 -18.84 4.86
CA ARG A 34 11.09 -18.11 4.34
C ARG A 34 9.88 -19.02 4.27
N GLU A 35 10.04 -20.23 3.75
CA GLU A 35 8.99 -21.23 3.68
C GLU A 35 8.51 -21.63 5.08
N LEU A 36 9.42 -21.82 6.03
CA LEU A 36 9.07 -22.10 7.42
C LEU A 36 8.29 -20.94 8.05
N LEU A 37 8.77 -19.70 7.87
CA LEU A 37 8.05 -18.52 8.35
C LEU A 37 6.66 -18.40 7.72
N TYR A 38 6.56 -18.61 6.41
CA TYR A 38 5.28 -18.61 5.70
C TYR A 38 4.35 -19.69 6.27
N PHE A 39 4.88 -20.89 6.49
CA PHE A 39 4.11 -21.99 7.06
C PHE A 39 3.57 -21.64 8.46
N ASP A 40 4.44 -21.19 9.37
CA ASP A 40 4.07 -20.86 10.74
C ASP A 40 3.06 -19.71 10.79
N ALA A 41 3.32 -18.64 10.04
CA ALA A 41 2.47 -17.46 10.03
C ALA A 41 1.12 -17.70 9.33
N TYR A 42 1.11 -18.29 8.15
CA TYR A 42 -0.12 -18.49 7.37
C TYR A 42 -0.96 -19.66 7.90
N TRP A 43 -0.34 -20.83 8.15
CA TRP A 43 -1.09 -22.00 8.60
C TRP A 43 -1.31 -22.04 10.11
N GLY A 44 -0.39 -21.46 10.90
CA GLY A 44 -0.52 -21.41 12.35
C GLY A 44 -1.42 -20.27 12.81
N ASP A 45 -1.13 -19.05 12.34
CA ASP A 45 -1.73 -17.82 12.88
C ASP A 45 -2.65 -17.08 11.90
N CYS A 46 -2.85 -17.59 10.67
CA CYS A 46 -3.63 -16.95 9.61
C CYS A 46 -3.16 -15.53 9.28
N LEU A 47 -1.84 -15.31 9.31
CA LEU A 47 -1.21 -14.05 8.96
C LEU A 47 -0.74 -14.06 7.50
N ASP A 48 -0.99 -12.97 6.79
CA ASP A 48 -0.42 -12.67 5.49
C ASP A 48 1.01 -12.13 5.63
N LEU A 49 1.87 -12.49 4.68
CA LEU A 49 3.26 -12.05 4.64
C LEU A 49 3.46 -11.08 3.48
N HIS A 50 3.89 -9.86 3.78
CA HIS A 50 4.29 -8.86 2.80
C HIS A 50 5.80 -8.61 2.88
N GLU A 51 6.53 -8.96 1.82
CA GLU A 51 7.93 -8.58 1.69
C GLU A 51 8.05 -7.16 1.13
N VAL A 52 8.76 -6.29 1.85
CA VAL A 52 8.97 -4.89 1.49
C VAL A 52 10.44 -4.49 1.66
N THR A 53 10.94 -3.65 0.77
CA THR A 53 12.27 -3.05 0.92
C THR A 53 12.15 -1.69 1.57
N ALA A 54 12.83 -1.49 2.70
CA ALA A 54 12.75 -0.27 3.50
C ALA A 54 14.06 0.00 4.25
N ILE A 55 14.26 1.23 4.75
CA ILE A 55 15.42 1.62 5.56
C ILE A 55 15.31 1.17 7.02
N ASP A 56 14.08 0.98 7.52
CA ASP A 56 13.82 0.43 8.85
C ASP A 56 12.43 -0.22 8.95
N ARG A 57 12.15 -0.78 10.13
CA ARG A 57 10.89 -1.48 10.42
C ARG A 57 9.67 -0.56 10.38
N PHE A 58 9.84 0.73 10.65
CA PHE A 58 8.73 1.68 10.68
C PHE A 58 8.29 2.04 9.26
N GLU A 59 9.25 2.29 8.37
CA GLU A 59 8.95 2.45 6.94
C GLU A 59 8.41 1.16 6.34
N ALA A 60 8.95 -0.01 6.69
CA ALA A 60 8.44 -1.30 6.25
C ALA A 60 6.96 -1.49 6.63
N HIS A 61 6.61 -1.22 7.89
CA HIS A 61 5.24 -1.24 8.39
C HIS A 61 4.31 -0.38 7.51
N HIS A 62 4.65 0.90 7.33
CA HIS A 62 3.79 1.80 6.55
C HIS A 62 3.70 1.42 5.08
N THR A 63 4.79 0.91 4.50
CA THR A 63 4.82 0.45 3.11
C THR A 63 3.94 -0.77 2.90
N ALA A 64 3.97 -1.72 3.84
CA ALA A 64 3.13 -2.92 3.78
C ALA A 64 1.64 -2.55 3.93
N VAL A 65 1.28 -1.72 4.91
CA VAL A 65 -0.10 -1.21 5.06
C VAL A 65 -0.58 -0.50 3.79
N ALA A 66 0.23 0.40 3.22
CA ALA A 66 -0.14 1.09 1.99
C ALA A 66 -0.28 0.14 0.77
N THR A 67 0.45 -0.97 0.77
CA THR A 67 0.34 -1.99 -0.29
C THR A 67 -0.93 -2.81 -0.12
N HIS A 68 -1.21 -3.25 1.10
CA HIS A 68 -2.44 -3.97 1.45
C HIS A 68 -3.70 -3.14 1.16
N ASP A 69 -3.73 -1.87 1.59
CA ASP A 69 -4.85 -0.95 1.30
C ASP A 69 -5.11 -0.82 -0.22
N ARG A 70 -4.04 -0.82 -1.01
CA ARG A 70 -4.12 -0.73 -2.47
C ARG A 70 -4.68 -2.02 -3.08
N GLU A 71 -4.26 -3.18 -2.59
CA GLU A 71 -4.78 -4.48 -3.03
C GLU A 71 -6.28 -4.56 -2.74
N ILE A 72 -6.71 -4.22 -1.52
CA ILE A 72 -8.13 -4.14 -1.15
C ILE A 72 -8.90 -3.19 -2.07
N ALA A 73 -8.35 -2.01 -2.37
CA ALA A 73 -9.03 -1.05 -3.25
C ALA A 73 -9.18 -1.58 -4.69
N ILE A 74 -8.21 -2.35 -5.18
CA ILE A 74 -8.27 -2.99 -6.50
C ILE A 74 -9.28 -4.15 -6.48
N GLU A 75 -9.30 -4.96 -5.43
CA GLU A 75 -10.25 -6.06 -5.26
C GLU A 75 -11.70 -5.56 -5.14
N ASP A 76 -11.96 -4.52 -4.34
CA ASP A 76 -13.28 -3.88 -4.25
C ASP A 76 -13.74 -3.36 -5.64
N TYR A 77 -12.81 -2.88 -6.47
CA TYR A 77 -13.13 -2.49 -7.84
C TYR A 77 -13.45 -3.70 -8.74
N VAL A 78 -12.70 -4.79 -8.62
CA VAL A 78 -12.98 -6.07 -9.32
C VAL A 78 -14.38 -6.54 -8.97
N ASP A 79 -14.73 -6.59 -7.69
CA ASP A 79 -16.01 -7.10 -7.21
C ASP A 79 -17.19 -6.23 -7.64
N ARG A 80 -17.02 -4.90 -7.64
CA ARG A 80 -18.08 -3.96 -8.02
C ARG A 80 -18.33 -3.89 -9.51
N VAL A 81 -17.28 -3.98 -10.33
CA VAL A 81 -17.36 -3.74 -11.78
C VAL A 81 -17.37 -5.05 -12.56
N GLY A 82 -16.93 -6.16 -11.98
CA GLY A 82 -16.90 -7.48 -12.61
C GLY A 82 -15.81 -7.62 -13.68
N VAL A 83 -14.67 -6.97 -13.48
CA VAL A 83 -13.51 -7.03 -14.40
C VAL A 83 -12.43 -7.95 -13.86
N SER A 84 -11.48 -8.38 -14.69
CA SER A 84 -10.33 -9.12 -14.20
C SER A 84 -9.41 -8.23 -13.35
N HIS A 85 -8.65 -8.86 -12.45
CA HIS A 85 -7.67 -8.17 -11.60
C HIS A 85 -6.64 -7.38 -12.41
N ASP A 86 -6.16 -7.91 -13.55
CA ASP A 86 -5.23 -7.18 -14.43
C ASP A 86 -5.81 -5.90 -15.02
N VAL A 87 -7.10 -5.93 -15.39
CA VAL A 87 -7.82 -4.74 -15.86
C VAL A 87 -7.97 -3.73 -14.74
N ALA A 88 -8.39 -4.17 -13.55
CA ALA A 88 -8.51 -3.31 -12.37
C ALA A 88 -7.17 -2.66 -11.99
N ARG A 89 -6.07 -3.41 -12.04
CA ARG A 89 -4.72 -2.90 -11.81
C ARG A 89 -4.31 -1.85 -12.86
N THR A 90 -4.70 -2.03 -14.12
CA THR A 90 -4.46 -1.03 -15.17
C THR A 90 -5.25 0.26 -14.88
N VAL A 91 -6.53 0.14 -14.53
CA VAL A 91 -7.38 1.28 -14.14
C VAL A 91 -6.80 2.03 -12.94
N TYR A 92 -6.27 1.31 -11.95
CA TYR A 92 -5.56 1.92 -10.82
C TYR A 92 -4.38 2.78 -11.28
N GLN A 93 -3.53 2.26 -12.17
CA GLN A 93 -2.38 3.02 -12.70
C GLN A 93 -2.82 4.24 -13.50
N ASP A 94 -3.85 4.11 -14.33
CA ASP A 94 -4.41 5.24 -15.09
C ASP A 94 -4.94 6.33 -14.16
N CYS A 95 -5.65 5.94 -13.09
CA CYS A 95 -6.08 6.87 -12.06
C CYS A 95 -4.89 7.57 -11.39
N ARG A 96 -3.76 6.86 -11.18
CA ARG A 96 -2.58 7.42 -10.52
C ARG A 96 -1.86 8.43 -11.42
N ILE A 97 -1.75 8.12 -12.71
CA ILE A 97 -1.23 9.04 -13.73
C ILE A 97 -2.11 10.30 -13.77
N TRP A 98 -3.43 10.13 -13.84
CA TRP A 98 -4.38 11.24 -13.80
C TRP A 98 -4.19 12.10 -12.55
N ALA A 99 -4.20 11.52 -11.35
CA ALA A 99 -4.08 12.26 -10.09
C ALA A 99 -2.75 13.02 -9.96
N ARG A 100 -1.64 12.44 -10.46
CA ARG A 100 -0.33 13.10 -10.51
C ARG A 100 -0.25 14.22 -11.53
N SER A 101 -0.97 14.13 -12.64
CA SER A 101 -1.02 15.18 -13.67
C SER A 101 -1.79 16.43 -13.24
N LEU A 102 -2.64 16.31 -12.21
CA LEU A 102 -3.32 17.47 -11.62
C LEU A 102 -2.31 18.35 -10.87
N GLY A 103 -2.53 19.67 -10.86
CA GLY A 103 -1.87 20.55 -9.89
C GLY A 103 -2.52 20.45 -8.50
N THR A 104 -1.88 21.00 -7.47
CA THR A 104 -2.39 21.02 -6.08
C THR A 104 -3.83 21.52 -5.98
N ALA A 105 -4.17 22.63 -6.65
CA ALA A 105 -5.53 23.15 -6.68
C ALA A 105 -6.52 22.19 -7.35
N GLY A 106 -6.08 21.47 -8.38
CA GLY A 106 -6.89 20.45 -9.06
C GLY A 106 -7.17 19.25 -8.18
N ARG A 107 -6.16 18.72 -7.48
CA ARG A 107 -6.35 17.62 -6.52
C ARG A 107 -7.29 18.02 -5.39
N ALA A 108 -7.08 19.19 -4.78
CA ALA A 108 -7.95 19.71 -3.72
C ALA A 108 -9.40 19.93 -4.20
N TYR A 109 -9.59 20.39 -5.45
CA TYR A 109 -10.91 20.51 -6.06
C TYR A 109 -11.62 19.16 -6.14
N TRP A 110 -10.97 18.14 -6.72
CA TRP A 110 -11.54 16.81 -6.89
C TRP A 110 -11.79 16.08 -5.57
N LEU A 111 -10.98 16.34 -4.54
CA LEU A 111 -11.20 15.82 -3.20
C LEU A 111 -12.49 16.39 -2.58
N ARG A 112 -12.74 17.70 -2.72
CA ARG A 112 -13.88 18.40 -2.11
C ARG A 112 -15.20 18.27 -2.89
N HIS A 113 -15.14 18.24 -4.22
CA HIS A 113 -16.33 18.24 -5.05
C HIS A 113 -16.96 16.85 -5.22
N GLY A 114 -16.35 15.86 -4.58
CA GLY A 114 -16.87 14.53 -4.43
C GLY A 114 -16.82 13.78 -5.76
N LEU A 115 -15.94 12.79 -5.80
CA LEU A 115 -16.11 11.59 -6.61
C LEU A 115 -17.34 10.77 -6.15
N LYS A 116 -18.40 11.48 -5.68
CA LYS A 116 -19.50 11.04 -4.84
C LYS A 116 -19.96 9.66 -5.30
N ASN A 117 -19.65 8.65 -4.51
CA ASN A 117 -20.23 7.31 -4.53
C ASN A 117 -20.00 6.43 -5.77
N TYR A 118 -19.50 6.93 -6.91
CA TYR A 118 -19.45 6.15 -8.15
C TYR A 118 -18.08 5.59 -8.52
N MET A 119 -16.97 6.06 -7.94
CA MET A 119 -15.63 5.52 -8.25
C MET A 119 -14.69 5.49 -7.01
N PRO A 120 -14.88 4.51 -6.10
CA PRO A 120 -14.05 4.34 -4.90
C PRO A 120 -12.55 4.27 -5.21
N LEU A 121 -12.15 3.50 -6.23
CA LEU A 121 -10.76 3.36 -6.66
C LEU A 121 -10.11 4.70 -7.03
N LYS A 122 -10.84 5.56 -7.76
CA LYS A 122 -10.34 6.88 -8.16
C LYS A 122 -10.17 7.82 -6.95
N HIS A 123 -11.07 7.70 -5.96
CA HIS A 123 -10.98 8.46 -4.72
C HIS A 123 -9.81 8.00 -3.86
N PHE A 124 -9.64 6.69 -3.69
CA PHE A 124 -8.50 6.08 -3.02
C PHE A 124 -7.18 6.56 -3.62
N VAL A 125 -7.03 6.47 -4.94
CA VAL A 125 -5.82 6.91 -5.65
C VAL A 125 -5.54 8.41 -5.45
N LEU A 126 -6.58 9.24 -5.43
CA LEU A 126 -6.41 10.68 -5.17
C LEU A 126 -5.84 10.93 -3.77
N ILE A 127 -6.30 10.18 -2.76
CA ILE A 127 -5.79 10.26 -1.38
C ILE A 127 -4.34 9.78 -1.32
N GLU A 128 -4.00 8.66 -1.96
CA GLU A 128 -2.60 8.19 -2.04
C GLU A 128 -1.69 9.27 -2.61
N VAL A 129 -2.06 9.88 -3.75
CA VAL A 129 -1.25 10.90 -4.39
C VAL A 129 -1.15 12.18 -3.55
N LEU A 130 -2.21 12.58 -2.84
CA LEU A 130 -2.14 13.69 -1.87
C LEU A 130 -1.09 13.40 -0.78
N ARG A 131 -1.09 12.19 -0.21
CA ARG A 131 -0.09 11.77 0.79
C ARG A 131 1.33 11.78 0.22
N GLU A 132 1.52 11.29 -1.01
CA GLU A 132 2.82 11.31 -1.71
C GLU A 132 3.39 12.73 -1.83
N PHE A 133 2.53 13.74 -2.08
CA PHE A 133 2.94 15.14 -2.18
C PHE A 133 2.95 15.89 -0.84
N GLY A 134 2.63 15.22 0.29
CA GLY A 134 2.49 15.88 1.60
C GLY A 134 1.32 16.87 1.66
N GLU A 135 0.32 16.69 0.80
CA GLU A 135 -0.86 17.55 0.72
C GLU A 135 -1.95 17.10 1.71
N PRO A 136 -2.80 18.01 2.20
CA PRO A 136 -3.85 17.65 3.15
C PRO A 136 -4.87 16.68 2.54
N THR A 137 -4.98 15.49 3.13
CA THR A 137 -6.12 14.59 2.96
C THR A 137 -7.16 15.00 3.98
N THR A 138 -8.34 15.47 3.56
CA THR A 138 -9.41 15.85 4.49
C THR A 138 -9.68 14.73 5.49
N ALA A 139 -9.58 15.05 6.78
CA ALA A 139 -9.91 14.17 7.90
C ALA A 139 -11.43 14.01 8.06
#